data_AF-A0A4Q8XYB9-F1
#
_entry.id   AF-A0A4Q8XYB9-F1
#
_cell.length_a   1.000
_cell.length_b   1.000
_cell.length_c   1.000
_cell.angle_alpha   90.00
_cell.angle_beta   90.00
_cell.angle_gamma   90.00
#
_symmetry.space_group_name_H-M   'P 1'
#
loop_
_entity.id
_entity.type
_entity.pdbx_description
1 polymer ?
#
loop_
_entity_poly.entity_id
_entity_poly.type
_entity_poly.pdbx_seq_one_letter_code
_entity_poly.pdbx_strand_id
1 'polypeptide(L)'
;MSARVLNVIRNDDGQFEITDQRGKVVEGPFDTNAAAWSALDRIDHETMPGRPRSNKKVLWGKPEKPAKRNGKKAGRRQAAKDEHRMKANAAKAPGWVRSVAAAKFDPAGERKFRDYKLGTFGAATEVKRIDPATYLAEKAARGE
;
A
#
# COMPACT_ATOMS: atom_id res chain seq x y z
N MET A 1 -7.26 10.73 29.19
CA MET A 1 -6.04 10.77 28.36
C MET A 1 -5.91 12.19 27.84
N SER A 2 -5.10 13.03 28.47
CA SER A 2 -4.91 14.41 28.02
C SER A 2 -3.94 14.40 26.85
N ALA A 3 -4.42 14.69 25.64
CA ALA A 3 -3.58 14.86 24.47
C ALA A 3 -2.71 16.12 24.69
N ARG A 4 -1.40 15.94 24.81
CA ARG A 4 -0.45 17.05 24.73
C ARG A 4 -0.16 17.27 23.26
N VAL A 5 -0.34 18.49 22.79
CA VAL A 5 -0.08 18.84 21.39
C VAL A 5 1.26 19.55 21.35
N LEU A 6 2.20 18.96 20.62
CA LEU A 6 3.55 19.47 20.45
C LEU A 6 3.72 19.97 19.02
N ASN A 7 4.40 21.10 18.86
CA ASN A 7 4.62 21.78 17.58
C ASN A 7 6.13 21.82 17.28
N VAL A 8 6.50 21.52 16.03
CA VAL A 8 7.86 21.73 15.53
C VAL A 8 7.95 23.15 14.97
N ILE A 9 8.83 23.98 15.53
CA ILE A 9 9.01 25.37 15.11
C ILE A 9 10.48 25.58 14.69
N ARG A 10 10.70 26.45 13.70
CA ARG A 10 12.05 26.83 13.26
C ARG A 10 12.48 28.11 13.96
N ASN A 11 13.65 28.10 14.58
CA ASN A 11 14.26 29.25 15.24
C ASN A 11 14.99 30.15 14.24
N ASP A 12 15.31 31.36 14.68
CA ASP A 12 15.98 32.39 13.88
C ASP A 12 17.38 31.96 13.39
N ASP A 13 18.03 31.05 14.13
CA ASP A 13 19.31 30.42 13.75
C ASP A 13 19.15 29.29 12.72
N GLY A 14 17.92 29.01 12.27
CA GLY A 14 17.62 28.04 11.23
C GLY A 14 17.46 26.60 11.72
N GLN A 15 17.65 26.34 13.02
CA GLN A 15 17.44 25.05 13.70
C GLN A 15 15.96 24.85 14.06
N PHE A 16 15.56 23.62 14.35
CA PHE A 16 14.17 23.22 14.63
C PHE A 16 14.02 22.78 16.08
N GLU A 17 13.07 23.35 16.81
CA GLU A 17 12.76 22.97 18.19
C GLU A 17 11.35 22.41 18.31
N ILE A 18 11.15 21.52 19.28
CA ILE A 18 9.81 21.00 19.61
C ILE A 18 9.29 21.79 20.80
N THR A 19 8.18 22.49 20.63
CA THR A 19 7.54 23.34 21.64
C THR A 19 6.15 22.81 21.98
N ASP A 20 5.72 23.00 23.24
CA ASP A 20 4.34 22.76 23.65
C ASP A 20 3.43 23.89 23.14
N GLN A 21 2.11 23.68 23.11
CA GLN A 21 1.11 24.70 22.74
C GLN A 21 1.24 26.02 23.51
N ARG A 22 1.88 25.99 24.69
CA ARG A 22 2.13 27.15 25.55
C ARG A 22 3.44 27.87 25.24
N GLY A 23 4.15 27.49 24.17
CA GLY A 23 5.40 28.09 23.74
C GLY A 23 6.62 27.69 24.58
N LYS A 24 6.50 26.66 25.42
CA LYS A 24 7.63 26.14 26.20
C LYS A 24 8.38 25.09 25.37
N VAL A 25 9.69 25.25 25.22
CA VAL A 25 10.55 24.28 24.52
C VAL A 25 10.58 22.97 25.32
N VAL A 26 10.25 21.86 24.65
CA VAL A 26 10.15 20.50 25.20
C VAL A 26 11.39 19.69 24.82
N GLU A 27 11.86 19.80 23.58
CA GLU A 27 13.08 19.15 23.11
C GLU A 27 13.87 20.09 22.19
N GLY A 28 15.20 20.08 22.33
CA GLY A 28 16.12 21.14 21.88
C GLY A 28 16.36 21.22 20.36
N PRO A 29 17.30 22.08 19.94
CA PRO A 29 17.43 22.47 18.54
C PRO A 29 18.02 21.35 17.70
N PHE A 30 17.22 20.87 16.77
CA PHE A 30 17.58 19.92 15.72
C PHE A 30 18.05 20.68 14.50
N ASP A 31 19.19 20.26 13.93
CA ASP A 31 19.71 20.89 12.71
C ASP A 31 18.84 20.64 11.47
N THR A 32 17.96 19.64 11.51
CA THR A 32 17.08 19.28 10.39
C THR A 32 15.64 19.06 10.82
N ASN A 33 14.71 19.48 9.96
CA ASN A 33 13.28 19.28 10.16
C ASN A 33 12.93 17.79 10.35
N ALA A 34 13.58 16.92 9.57
CA ALA A 34 13.37 15.48 9.67
C ALA A 34 13.78 14.91 11.04
N ALA A 35 14.88 15.41 11.63
CA ALA A 35 15.29 15.02 12.96
C ALA A 35 14.25 15.44 14.01
N ALA A 36 13.71 16.66 13.91
CA ALA A 36 12.66 17.15 14.79
C ALA A 36 11.36 16.33 14.68
N TRP A 37 10.90 15.99 13.47
CA TRP A 37 9.73 15.11 13.29
C TRP A 37 9.96 13.69 13.83
N SER A 38 11.17 13.15 13.67
CA SER A 38 11.51 11.82 14.19
C SER A 38 11.58 11.79 15.73
N ALA A 39 12.01 12.89 16.35
CA ALA A 39 12.05 13.03 17.79
C ALA A 39 10.63 13.20 18.36
N LEU A 40 9.77 13.98 17.69
CA LEU A 40 8.35 14.08 18.03
C LEU A 40 7.65 12.71 17.97
N ASP A 41 7.87 11.95 16.90
CA ASP A 41 7.28 10.61 16.76
C ASP A 41 7.74 9.68 17.89
N ARG A 42 9.01 9.80 18.33
CA ARG A 42 9.53 9.05 19.49
C ARG A 42 8.81 9.44 20.78
N ILE A 43 8.64 10.72 21.06
CA ILE A 43 7.94 11.21 22.26
C ILE A 43 6.49 10.70 22.30
N ASP A 44 5.80 10.74 21.16
CA ASP A 44 4.43 10.24 21.05
C ASP A 44 4.37 8.72 21.31
N HIS A 45 5.33 7.96 20.77
CA HIS A 45 5.41 6.52 20.97
C HIS A 45 5.81 6.12 22.40
N GLU A 46 6.71 6.87 23.07
CA GLU A 46 7.07 6.65 24.47
C GLU A 46 5.93 6.95 25.44
N THR A 47 5.08 7.93 25.09
CA THR A 47 3.88 8.28 25.88
C THR A 47 2.75 7.26 25.71
N MET A 48 2.79 6.42 24.66
CA MET A 48 1.85 5.32 24.48
C MET A 48 2.37 4.04 25.16
N PRO A 49 1.72 3.56 26.24
CA PRO A 49 2.16 2.35 26.92
C PRO A 49 2.18 1.16 25.94
N GLY A 50 3.37 0.58 25.80
CA GLY A 50 3.77 -0.31 24.71
C GLY A 50 2.78 -1.41 24.36
N ARG A 51 2.10 -1.24 23.23
CA ARG A 51 1.38 -2.35 22.59
C ARG A 51 2.37 -3.06 21.66
N PRO A 52 2.92 -4.24 22.04
CA PRO A 52 3.71 -5.01 21.11
C PRO A 52 2.85 -5.30 19.87
N ARG A 53 3.41 -5.07 18.67
CA ARG A 53 2.74 -5.37 17.41
C ARG A 53 2.26 -6.82 17.45
N SER A 54 0.95 -7.02 17.55
CA SER A 54 0.40 -8.35 17.75
C SER A 54 0.62 -9.18 16.48
N ASN A 55 1.43 -10.24 16.57
CA ASN A 55 1.65 -11.19 15.48
C ASN A 55 0.46 -12.15 15.29
N LYS A 56 -0.74 -11.74 15.72
CA LYS A 56 -1.98 -12.50 15.57
C LYS A 56 -2.44 -12.34 14.12
N LYS A 57 -2.84 -13.47 13.53
CA LYS A 57 -3.47 -13.48 12.21
C LYS A 57 -4.80 -12.75 12.33
N VAL A 58 -4.82 -11.50 11.88
CA VAL A 58 -6.05 -10.73 11.74
C VAL A 58 -6.92 -11.40 10.67
N LEU A 59 -8.24 -11.30 10.83
CA LEU A 59 -9.23 -11.94 9.95
C LEU A 59 -9.05 -11.55 8.47
N TRP A 60 -8.33 -10.46 8.20
CA TRP A 60 -8.10 -9.89 6.88
C TRP A 60 -6.84 -10.45 6.19
N GLY A 61 -6.26 -11.53 6.71
CA GLY A 61 -5.20 -12.28 6.05
C GLY A 61 -3.87 -12.24 6.80
N LYS A 62 -3.01 -13.24 6.51
CA LYS A 62 -1.64 -13.26 7.02
C LYS A 62 -0.85 -12.16 6.31
N PRO A 63 0.03 -11.41 7.00
CA PRO A 63 0.97 -10.53 6.32
C PRO A 63 1.79 -11.35 5.31
N GLU A 64 1.97 -10.79 4.12
CA GLU A 64 2.69 -11.42 3.02
C GLU A 64 4.12 -11.73 3.48
N LYS A 65 4.52 -13.00 3.39
CA LYS A 65 5.89 -13.39 3.77
C LYS A 65 6.85 -12.90 2.68
N PRO A 66 8.00 -12.33 3.04
CA PRO A 66 8.97 -11.86 2.05
C PRO A 66 9.38 -13.01 1.12
N ALA A 67 9.33 -12.75 -0.19
CA ALA A 67 9.57 -13.75 -1.21
C ALA A 67 10.99 -14.31 -1.11
N LYS A 68 11.13 -15.56 -0.64
CA LYS A 68 12.41 -16.27 -0.69
C LYS A 68 12.71 -16.72 -2.13
N ARG A 69 13.95 -16.50 -2.58
CA ARG A 69 14.47 -16.71 -3.95
C ARG A 69 14.19 -18.11 -4.56
N ASN A 70 13.89 -19.12 -3.73
CA ASN A 70 13.61 -20.51 -4.17
C ASN A 70 12.12 -20.91 -4.12
N GLY A 71 11.19 -19.96 -3.94
CA GLY A 71 9.76 -20.23 -3.75
C GLY A 71 9.00 -20.74 -4.99
N LYS A 72 9.53 -20.59 -6.21
CA LYS A 72 8.80 -20.92 -7.45
C LYS A 72 8.42 -22.41 -7.57
N LYS A 73 9.28 -23.34 -7.14
CA LYS A 73 8.95 -24.79 -7.13
C LYS A 73 7.94 -25.16 -6.03
N ALA A 74 8.02 -24.50 -4.87
CA ALA A 74 7.07 -24.71 -3.78
C ALA A 74 5.67 -24.15 -4.11
N GLY A 75 5.60 -22.99 -4.77
CA GLY A 75 4.36 -22.37 -5.22
C GLY A 75 3.61 -23.24 -6.26
N ARG A 76 4.32 -23.83 -7.22
CA ARG A 76 3.70 -24.75 -8.21
C ARG A 76 3.09 -25.99 -7.57
N ARG A 77 3.80 -26.61 -6.61
CA ARG A 77 3.28 -27.77 -5.87
C ARG A 77 2.07 -27.41 -5.00
N GLN A 78 2.07 -26.19 -4.43
CA GLN A 78 0.95 -25.71 -3.63
C GLN A 78 -0.28 -25.42 -4.53
N ALA A 79 -0.09 -24.76 -5.67
CA ALA A 79 -1.14 -24.50 -6.65
C ALA A 79 -1.81 -25.79 -7.14
N ALA A 80 -1.03 -26.82 -7.48
CA ALA A 80 -1.59 -28.12 -7.89
C ALA A 80 -2.39 -28.82 -6.77
N LYS A 81 -1.95 -28.69 -5.51
CA LYS A 81 -2.70 -29.22 -4.35
C LYS A 81 -4.00 -28.45 -4.12
N ASP A 82 -3.95 -27.13 -4.29
CA ASP A 82 -5.12 -26.27 -4.10
C ASP A 82 -6.13 -26.49 -5.23
N GLU A 83 -5.69 -26.66 -6.48
CA GLU A 83 -6.53 -27.06 -7.61
C GLU A 83 -7.24 -28.40 -7.38
N HIS A 84 -6.49 -29.43 -6.93
CA HIS A 84 -7.07 -30.73 -6.60
C HIS A 84 -8.12 -30.63 -5.48
N ARG A 85 -7.85 -29.82 -4.45
CA ARG A 85 -8.80 -29.58 -3.35
C ARG A 85 -10.05 -28.84 -3.82
N MET A 86 -9.89 -27.84 -4.69
CA MET A 86 -11.02 -27.13 -5.30
C MET A 86 -11.89 -28.08 -6.12
N LYS A 87 -11.29 -28.95 -6.94
CA LYS A 87 -12.02 -29.96 -7.72
C LYS A 87 -12.79 -30.94 -6.84
N ALA A 88 -12.15 -31.46 -5.79
CA ALA A 88 -12.79 -32.37 -4.84
C ALA A 88 -13.93 -31.68 -4.06
N ASN A 89 -13.75 -30.42 -3.66
CA ASN A 89 -14.79 -29.66 -2.95
C ASN A 89 -15.94 -29.27 -3.87
N ALA A 90 -15.67 -28.93 -5.13
CA ALA A 90 -16.70 -28.71 -6.14
C ALA A 90 -17.53 -29.99 -6.37
N ALA A 91 -16.88 -31.17 -6.39
CA ALA A 91 -17.57 -32.46 -6.48
C ALA A 91 -18.38 -32.80 -5.22
N LYS A 92 -18.04 -32.24 -4.07
CA LYS A 92 -18.80 -32.36 -2.81
C LYS A 92 -19.90 -31.31 -2.65
N ALA A 93 -19.93 -30.28 -3.50
CA ALA A 93 -20.96 -29.25 -3.43
C ALA A 93 -22.35 -29.84 -3.73
N PRO A 94 -23.40 -29.42 -3.01
CA PRO A 94 -24.77 -29.84 -3.29
C PRO A 94 -25.13 -29.62 -4.76
N GLY A 95 -25.90 -30.55 -5.35
CA GLY A 95 -26.23 -30.55 -6.78
C GLY A 95 -26.76 -29.22 -7.30
N TRP A 96 -27.62 -28.55 -6.53
CA TRP A 96 -28.20 -27.24 -6.88
C TRP A 96 -27.14 -26.13 -6.99
N VAL A 97 -26.10 -26.14 -6.17
CA VAL A 97 -24.98 -25.18 -6.24
C VAL A 97 -24.15 -25.40 -7.51
N ARG A 98 -23.93 -26.67 -7.89
CA ARG A 98 -23.21 -27.01 -9.13
C ARG A 98 -23.99 -26.59 -10.38
N SER A 99 -25.30 -26.82 -10.39
CA SER A 99 -26.17 -26.48 -11.52
C SER A 99 -26.30 -24.96 -11.73
N VAL A 100 -26.44 -24.19 -10.64
CA VAL A 100 -26.54 -22.73 -10.72
C VAL A 100 -25.21 -22.09 -11.14
N ALA A 101 -24.09 -22.57 -10.59
CA ALA A 101 -22.77 -22.07 -10.98
C ALA A 101 -22.46 -22.39 -12.45
N ALA A 102 -22.77 -23.60 -12.94
CA ALA A 102 -22.58 -23.96 -14.34
C ALA A 102 -23.46 -23.13 -15.30
N ALA A 103 -24.67 -22.75 -14.88
CA ALA A 103 -25.58 -21.94 -15.69
C ALA A 103 -25.16 -20.46 -15.80
N LYS A 104 -24.34 -19.96 -14.86
CA LYS A 104 -23.95 -18.53 -14.79
C LYS A 104 -22.47 -18.28 -15.07
N PHE A 105 -21.62 -19.30 -15.00
CA PHE A 105 -20.18 -19.15 -15.18
C PHE A 105 -19.77 -19.47 -16.62
N ASP A 106 -19.80 -18.43 -17.48
CA ASP A 106 -19.12 -18.45 -18.79
C ASP A 106 -17.87 -17.56 -18.73
N PRO A 107 -16.70 -18.12 -18.39
CA PRO A 107 -15.46 -17.35 -18.30
C PRO A 107 -14.98 -16.81 -19.66
N ALA A 108 -15.46 -17.37 -20.77
CA ALA A 108 -15.16 -16.85 -22.11
C ALA A 108 -16.08 -15.67 -22.47
N GLY A 109 -17.36 -15.76 -22.11
CA GLY A 109 -18.34 -14.70 -22.29
C GLY A 109 -18.02 -13.44 -21.48
N GLU A 110 -17.64 -13.59 -20.21
CA GLU A 110 -17.20 -12.44 -19.39
C GLU A 110 -15.92 -11.80 -19.93
N ARG A 111 -15.00 -12.59 -20.47
CA ARG A 111 -13.77 -12.06 -21.07
C ARG A 111 -14.09 -11.27 -22.33
N LYS A 112 -14.91 -11.82 -23.24
CA LYS A 112 -15.40 -11.11 -24.43
C LYS A 112 -16.15 -9.82 -24.09
N PHE A 113 -16.99 -9.83 -23.04
CA PHE A 113 -17.69 -8.63 -22.60
C PHE A 113 -16.74 -7.57 -22.02
N ARG A 114 -15.74 -7.98 -21.23
CA ARG A 114 -14.69 -7.07 -20.73
C ARG A 114 -13.86 -6.51 -21.88
N ASP A 115 -13.44 -7.35 -22.82
CA ASP A 115 -12.67 -6.94 -24.00
C ASP A 115 -13.47 -5.98 -24.87
N TYR A 116 -14.78 -6.21 -25.04
CA TYR A 116 -15.70 -5.30 -25.72
C TYR A 116 -15.87 -3.96 -24.97
N LYS A 117 -16.06 -4.01 -23.64
CA LYS A 117 -16.23 -2.82 -22.79
C LYS A 117 -14.98 -1.96 -22.72
N LEU A 118 -13.81 -2.59 -22.66
CA LEU A 118 -12.53 -1.91 -22.50
C LEU A 118 -11.92 -1.53 -23.85
N GLY A 119 -12.38 -2.17 -24.94
CA GLY A 119 -11.77 -2.08 -26.25
C GLY A 119 -10.40 -2.77 -26.28
N THR A 120 -9.92 -3.08 -27.48
CA THR A 120 -8.51 -3.46 -27.66
C THR A 120 -7.68 -2.21 -27.48
N PHE A 121 -6.98 -2.07 -26.34
CA PHE A 121 -5.96 -1.04 -26.21
C PHE A 121 -5.00 -1.20 -27.39
N GLY A 122 -4.90 -0.17 -28.24
CA GLY A 122 -3.98 -0.18 -29.38
C GLY A 122 -2.54 -0.43 -28.93
N ALA A 123 -1.63 -0.68 -29.88
CA ALA A 123 -0.22 -0.85 -29.55
C ALA A 123 0.25 0.30 -28.65
N ALA A 124 0.87 -0.05 -27.51
CA ALA A 124 1.33 0.94 -26.56
C ALA A 124 2.19 1.97 -27.29
N THR A 125 1.83 3.25 -27.18
CA THR A 125 2.59 4.33 -27.80
C THR A 125 4.02 4.30 -27.29
N GLU A 126 4.98 4.57 -28.16
CA GLU A 126 6.39 4.55 -27.80
C GLU A 126 6.69 5.52 -26.64
N VAL A 127 7.42 5.03 -25.64
CA VAL A 127 7.72 5.80 -24.43
C VAL A 127 8.70 6.91 -24.78
N LYS A 128 8.19 8.14 -24.90
CA LYS A 128 9.03 9.32 -25.10
C LYS A 128 9.72 9.69 -23.80
N ARG A 129 11.06 9.72 -23.79
CA ARG A 129 11.85 10.31 -22.71
C ARG A 129 11.88 11.82 -22.90
N ILE A 130 11.26 12.53 -21.96
CA ILE A 130 11.23 13.99 -21.96
C ILE A 130 12.24 14.48 -20.92
N ASP A 131 13.08 15.45 -21.30
CA ASP A 131 13.94 16.15 -20.35
C ASP A 131 13.07 17.14 -19.53
N PRO A 132 13.03 17.01 -18.20
CA PRO A 132 12.17 17.82 -17.34
C PRO A 132 12.35 19.34 -17.51
N ALA A 133 13.56 19.80 -17.86
CA ALA A 133 13.80 21.23 -18.08
C ALA A 133 13.07 21.74 -19.33
N THR A 134 13.12 20.97 -20.43
CA THR A 134 12.41 21.31 -21.67
C THR A 134 10.89 21.27 -21.50
N TYR A 135 10.38 20.29 -20.74
CA TYR A 135 8.95 20.18 -20.45
C TYR A 135 8.42 21.37 -19.65
N LEU A 136 9.17 21.81 -18.64
CA LEU A 136 8.77 22.95 -17.81
C LEU A 136 8.82 24.27 -18.58
N ALA A 137 9.80 24.44 -19.48
CA ALA A 137 9.88 25.60 -20.33
C ALA A 137 8.70 25.66 -21.34
N GLU A 138 8.37 24.54 -21.98
CA GLU A 138 7.19 24.46 -22.84
C GLU A 138 5.88 24.66 -22.07
N LYS A 139 5.75 24.10 -20.86
CA LYS A 139 4.56 24.26 -20.02
C LYS A 139 4.34 25.71 -19.59
N ALA A 140 5.42 26.38 -19.18
CA ALA A 140 5.39 27.80 -18.82
C ALA A 140 5.07 28.68 -20.03
N ALA A 141 5.60 28.36 -21.22
CA ALA A 141 5.28 29.07 -22.46
C ALA A 141 3.82 28.85 -22.91
N ARG A 142 3.24 27.69 -22.64
CA ARG A 142 1.82 27.40 -22.88
C ARG A 142 0.89 28.09 -21.88
N GLY A 143 1.43 28.69 -20.81
CA GLY A 143 0.67 29.43 -19.81
C GLY A 143 -0.11 28.55 -18.83
N GLU A 144 0.33 27.30 -18.61
CA GLU A 144 -0.25 26.34 -17.65
C GLU A 144 0.58 26.12 -16.40
#